data_AF-A0A439N8F9-F1
#
_entry.id   AF-A0A439N8F9-F1
#
_cell.length_a   1.000
_cell.length_b   1.000
_cell.length_c   1.000
_cell.angle_alpha   90.00
_cell.angle_beta   90.00
_cell.angle_gamma   90.00
#
_symmetry.space_group_name_H-M   'P 1'
#
loop_
_entity.id
_entity.type
_entity.pdbx_description
1 polymer ?
#
loop_
_entity_poly.entity_id
_entity_poly.type
_entity_poly.pdbx_seq_one_letter_code
_entity_poly.pdbx_strand_id
1 'polypeptide(L)'
;DASTRKLLDDLAVAEQGHETLAQRLEKEHVPGAVKDEEAAAEQRQFILTYVQPGLAGLMDGSVSTLAPIFAAAFATHDTFQTFLVGLAASIGAGISMGFTEVASDDGKLSGRGSPVKRGITTGVMTALGGLGHALPYLIPYFWTATILAIVVVFFELWAIAFVQNRYMQTPFWRAAFQVVLGGALVFAAGVLIGNA
;
A
#
# COMPACT_ATOMS: atom_id res chain seq x y z
N ASP A 1 6.62 9.04 51.62
CA ASP A 1 7.24 7.77 52.04
C ASP A 1 8.73 7.83 51.71
N ALA A 2 9.59 7.67 52.71
CA ALA A 2 11.04 7.81 52.54
C ALA A 2 11.66 6.59 51.85
N SER A 3 11.01 5.42 51.96
CA SER A 3 11.46 4.17 51.36
C SER A 3 11.38 4.21 49.83
N THR A 4 10.30 4.78 49.29
CA THR A 4 10.09 4.93 47.84
C THR A 4 11.09 5.89 47.20
N ARG A 5 11.45 6.99 47.88
CA ARG A 5 12.48 7.92 47.36
C ARG A 5 13.85 7.27 47.26
N LYS A 6 14.23 6.49 48.27
CA LYS A 6 15.51 5.77 48.27
C LYS A 6 15.58 4.75 47.12
N LEU A 7 14.50 4.00 46.90
CA LEU A 7 14.40 3.07 45.78
C LEU A 7 14.55 3.78 44.42
N LEU A 8 13.93 4.95 44.24
CA LEU A 8 14.02 5.73 43.01
C LEU A 8 15.43 6.30 42.78
N ASP A 9 16.13 6.72 43.84
CA ASP A 9 17.53 7.15 43.76
C ASP A 9 18.44 5.98 43.34
N ASP A 10 18.27 4.80 43.95
CA ASP A 10 19.05 3.61 43.62
C ASP A 10 18.80 3.16 42.16
N LEU A 11 17.55 3.25 41.69
CA LEU A 11 17.17 3.00 40.30
C LEU A 11 17.79 4.01 39.34
N ALA A 12 17.76 5.30 39.68
CA ALA A 12 18.34 6.35 38.85
C ALA A 12 19.86 6.17 38.67
N VAL A 13 20.58 5.80 39.73
CA VAL A 13 22.02 5.50 39.67
C VAL A 13 22.30 4.28 38.79
N ALA A 14 21.48 3.23 38.90
CA ALA A 14 21.61 2.04 38.06
C ALA A 14 21.32 2.36 36.58
N GLU A 15 20.28 3.15 36.29
CA GLU A 15 19.91 3.59 34.95
C GLU A 15 21.01 4.45 34.31
N GLN A 16 21.62 5.36 35.08
CA GLN A 16 22.75 6.17 34.62
C GLN A 16 23.96 5.31 34.24
N GLY A 17 24.22 4.24 34.99
CA GLY A 17 25.24 3.23 34.66
C GLY A 17 24.93 2.48 33.36
N HIS A 18 23.67 2.08 33.17
CA HIS A 18 23.21 1.43 31.94
C HIS A 18 23.29 2.38 30.73
N GLU A 19 22.91 3.64 30.88
CA GLU A 19 22.93 4.65 29.82
C GLU A 19 24.37 4.93 29.36
N THR A 20 25.30 5.03 30.31
CA THR A 20 26.73 5.21 30.03
C THR A 20 27.32 3.98 29.32
N LEU A 21 26.94 2.78 29.75
CA LEU A 21 27.34 1.53 29.10
C LEU A 21 26.79 1.44 27.66
N ALA A 22 25.53 1.80 27.46
CA ALA A 22 24.88 1.81 26.15
C ALA A 22 25.56 2.81 25.20
N GLN A 23 25.84 4.03 25.65
CA GLN A 23 26.56 5.03 24.85
C GLN A 23 27.98 4.58 24.48
N ARG A 24 28.67 3.87 25.39
CA ARG A 24 30.00 3.32 25.10
C ARG A 24 29.92 2.23 24.04
N LEU A 25 28.97 1.30 24.19
CA LEU A 25 28.76 0.22 23.22
C LEU A 25 28.30 0.75 21.85
N GLU A 26 27.43 1.77 21.81
CA GLU A 26 27.02 2.41 20.55
C GLU A 26 28.23 3.06 19.85
N LYS A 27 29.10 3.76 20.58
CA LYS A 27 30.33 4.34 20.00
C LYS A 27 31.33 3.28 19.55
N GLU A 28 31.42 2.17 20.24
CA GLU A 28 32.38 1.10 19.97
C GLU A 28 31.94 0.20 18.81
N HIS A 29 30.63 -0.06 18.66
CA HIS A 29 30.11 -1.04 17.72
C HIS A 29 29.31 -0.42 16.56
N VAL A 30 28.85 0.82 16.70
CA VAL A 30 28.10 1.56 15.66
C VAL A 30 28.76 2.93 15.36
N PRO A 31 30.06 2.96 14.98
CA PRO A 31 30.70 4.20 14.55
C PRO A 31 30.00 4.76 13.30
N GLY A 32 30.00 6.09 13.10
CA GLY A 32 29.11 6.80 12.16
C GLY A 32 28.88 6.16 10.78
N ALA A 33 29.93 5.61 10.14
CA ALA A 33 29.77 4.91 8.86
C ALA A 33 28.91 3.63 8.94
N VAL A 34 29.01 2.87 10.03
CA VAL A 34 28.18 1.68 10.30
C VAL A 34 26.73 2.11 10.55
N LYS A 35 26.52 3.24 11.24
CA LYS A 35 25.17 3.80 11.46
C LYS A 35 24.48 4.18 10.16
N ASP A 36 25.22 4.81 9.23
CA ASP A 36 24.71 5.19 7.92
C ASP A 36 24.43 3.96 7.04
N GLU A 37 25.28 2.94 7.10
CA GLU A 37 25.07 1.66 6.42
C GLU A 37 23.86 0.89 6.96
N GLU A 38 23.69 0.82 8.28
CA GLU A 38 22.53 0.20 8.94
C GLU A 38 21.23 0.94 8.58
N ALA A 39 21.23 2.27 8.62
CA ALA A 39 20.06 3.07 8.23
C ALA A 39 19.70 2.87 6.74
N ALA A 40 20.70 2.80 5.85
CA ALA A 40 20.48 2.51 4.45
C ALA A 40 19.93 1.08 4.22
N ALA A 41 20.43 0.10 4.98
CA ALA A 41 19.94 -1.27 4.94
C ALA A 41 18.48 -1.37 5.44
N GLU A 42 18.15 -0.72 6.56
CA GLU A 42 16.78 -0.65 7.09
C GLU A 42 15.83 0.03 6.10
N GLN A 43 16.23 1.15 5.50
CA GLN A 43 15.43 1.85 4.50
C GLN A 43 15.16 0.95 3.28
N ARG A 44 16.19 0.22 2.81
CA ARG A 44 16.05 -0.71 1.68
C ARG A 44 15.10 -1.86 2.05
N GLN A 45 15.24 -2.41 3.26
CA GLN A 45 14.36 -3.48 3.73
C GLN A 45 12.91 -3.00 3.84
N PHE A 46 12.68 -1.80 4.38
CA PHE A 46 11.35 -1.19 4.44
C PHE A 46 10.71 -1.06 3.05
N ILE A 47 11.48 -0.57 2.07
CA ILE A 47 11.00 -0.43 0.69
C ILE A 47 10.63 -1.78 0.10
N LEU A 48 11.48 -2.81 0.26
CA LEU A 48 11.26 -4.13 -0.31
C LEU A 48 10.14 -4.92 0.38
N THR A 49 9.95 -4.74 1.68
CA THR A 49 8.94 -5.47 2.45
C THR A 49 7.56 -4.82 2.38
N TYR A 50 7.47 -3.49 2.30
CA TYR A 50 6.19 -2.78 2.40
C TYR A 50 5.87 -1.91 1.19
N VAL A 51 6.80 -1.04 0.77
CA VAL A 51 6.49 -0.05 -0.27
C VAL A 51 6.31 -0.70 -1.63
N GLN A 52 7.21 -1.59 -2.02
CA GLN A 52 7.17 -2.26 -3.33
C GLN A 52 5.98 -3.22 -3.43
N PRO A 53 5.73 -4.14 -2.46
CA PRO A 53 4.57 -5.02 -2.51
C PRO A 53 3.26 -4.25 -2.40
N GLY A 54 3.20 -3.23 -1.55
CA GLY A 54 2.02 -2.38 -1.41
C GLY A 54 1.70 -1.59 -2.68
N LEU A 55 2.72 -1.06 -3.36
CA LEU A 55 2.53 -0.38 -4.63
C LEU A 55 2.07 -1.32 -5.75
N ALA A 56 2.62 -2.54 -5.79
CA ALA A 56 2.17 -3.58 -6.71
C ALA A 56 0.69 -3.93 -6.45
N GLY A 57 0.31 -4.12 -5.19
CA GLY A 57 -1.07 -4.36 -4.81
C GLY A 57 -1.99 -3.22 -5.20
N LEU A 58 -1.62 -1.97 -4.89
CA LEU A 58 -2.40 -0.78 -5.24
C LEU A 58 -2.60 -0.65 -6.75
N MET A 59 -1.57 -0.90 -7.56
CA MET A 59 -1.68 -0.89 -9.02
C MET A 59 -2.65 -1.97 -9.52
N ASP A 60 -2.54 -3.18 -9.01
CA ASP A 60 -3.44 -4.27 -9.39
C ASP A 60 -4.88 -3.96 -9.01
N GLY A 61 -5.13 -3.59 -7.75
CA GLY A 61 -6.46 -3.30 -7.24
C GLY A 61 -7.11 -2.13 -7.97
N SER A 62 -6.38 -1.03 -8.16
CA SER A 62 -6.91 0.19 -8.76
C SER A 62 -7.18 0.05 -10.26
N VAL A 63 -6.48 -0.84 -10.96
CA VAL A 63 -6.65 -1.00 -12.42
C VAL A 63 -7.57 -2.18 -12.74
N SER A 64 -7.36 -3.35 -12.12
CA SER A 64 -8.09 -4.58 -12.46
C SER A 64 -9.59 -4.52 -12.14
N THR A 65 -9.99 -3.72 -11.15
CA THR A 65 -11.38 -3.63 -10.70
C THR A 65 -12.20 -2.57 -11.45
N LEU A 66 -11.56 -1.67 -12.20
CA LEU A 66 -12.25 -0.63 -12.98
C LEU A 66 -13.22 -1.24 -14.01
N ALA A 67 -12.77 -2.20 -14.80
CA ALA A 67 -13.58 -2.78 -15.86
C ALA A 67 -14.87 -3.41 -15.33
N PRO A 68 -14.86 -4.35 -14.36
CA PRO A 68 -16.09 -4.94 -13.85
C PRO A 68 -16.98 -3.92 -13.13
N ILE A 69 -16.42 -2.95 -12.40
CA ILE A 69 -17.22 -1.91 -11.71
C ILE A 69 -17.94 -1.03 -12.73
N PHE A 70 -17.23 -0.47 -13.70
CA PHE A 70 -17.86 0.39 -14.70
C PHE A 70 -18.78 -0.38 -15.65
N ALA A 71 -18.47 -1.63 -15.98
CA ALA A 71 -19.40 -2.49 -16.71
C ALA A 71 -20.71 -2.67 -15.93
N ALA A 72 -20.65 -3.01 -14.64
CA ALA A 72 -21.83 -3.15 -13.80
C ALA A 72 -22.61 -1.82 -13.67
N ALA A 73 -21.90 -0.70 -13.49
CA ALA A 73 -22.51 0.62 -13.42
C ALA A 73 -23.29 0.97 -14.69
N PHE A 74 -22.67 0.86 -15.87
CA PHE A 74 -23.31 1.23 -17.12
C PHE A 74 -24.36 0.20 -17.58
N ALA A 75 -24.22 -1.07 -17.21
CA ALA A 75 -25.24 -2.08 -17.52
C ALA A 75 -26.50 -1.90 -16.66
N THR A 76 -26.34 -1.67 -15.36
CA THR A 76 -27.47 -1.69 -14.41
C THR A 76 -28.03 -0.32 -14.10
N HIS A 77 -27.20 0.73 -14.19
CA HIS A 77 -27.48 2.06 -13.63
C HIS A 77 -27.86 2.04 -12.14
N ASP A 78 -27.60 0.93 -11.45
CA ASP A 78 -27.86 0.75 -10.02
C ASP A 78 -26.56 0.91 -9.24
N THR A 79 -26.49 1.95 -8.42
CA THR A 79 -25.28 2.31 -7.69
C THR A 79 -24.97 1.27 -6.61
N PHE A 80 -25.97 0.71 -5.93
CA PHE A 80 -25.72 -0.26 -4.87
C PHE A 80 -25.24 -1.60 -5.43
N GLN A 81 -25.81 -2.07 -6.54
CA GLN A 81 -25.30 -3.25 -7.24
C GLN A 81 -23.86 -3.04 -7.72
N THR A 82 -23.56 -1.86 -8.26
CA THR A 82 -22.19 -1.48 -8.66
C THR A 82 -21.23 -1.52 -7.46
N PHE A 83 -21.63 -0.98 -6.31
CA PHE A 83 -20.84 -1.03 -5.08
C PHE A 83 -20.59 -2.47 -4.64
N LEU A 84 -21.59 -3.35 -4.68
CA LEU A 84 -21.43 -4.76 -4.31
C LEU A 84 -20.46 -5.49 -5.23
N VAL A 85 -20.53 -5.25 -6.55
CA VAL A 85 -19.57 -5.79 -7.51
C VAL A 85 -18.16 -5.29 -7.21
N GLY A 86 -17.99 -3.98 -6.94
CA GLY A 86 -16.69 -3.41 -6.59
C GLY A 86 -16.13 -3.94 -5.28
N LEU A 87 -16.95 -4.08 -4.26
CA LEU A 87 -16.58 -4.67 -2.97
C LEU A 87 -16.12 -6.13 -3.16
N ALA A 88 -16.89 -6.93 -3.90
CA ALA A 88 -16.55 -8.32 -4.17
C ALA A 88 -15.25 -8.45 -4.98
N ALA A 89 -15.09 -7.64 -6.03
CA ALA A 89 -13.88 -7.62 -6.86
C ALA A 89 -12.65 -7.22 -6.04
N SER A 90 -12.77 -6.19 -5.19
CA SER A 90 -11.67 -5.69 -4.36
C SER A 90 -11.21 -6.70 -3.32
N ILE A 91 -12.15 -7.32 -2.60
CA ILE A 91 -11.85 -8.34 -1.60
C ILE A 91 -11.26 -9.59 -2.28
N GLY A 92 -11.85 -10.04 -3.38
CA GLY A 92 -11.37 -11.20 -4.14
C GLY A 92 -9.96 -11.00 -4.67
N ALA A 93 -9.69 -9.85 -5.30
CA ALA A 93 -8.37 -9.49 -5.80
C ALA A 93 -7.35 -9.39 -4.64
N GLY A 94 -7.72 -8.76 -3.52
CA GLY A 94 -6.85 -8.63 -2.35
C GLY A 94 -6.46 -9.97 -1.73
N ILE A 95 -7.41 -10.88 -1.58
CA ILE A 95 -7.12 -12.25 -1.11
C ILE A 95 -6.18 -12.94 -2.11
N SER A 96 -6.51 -12.93 -3.40
CA SER A 96 -5.73 -13.59 -4.45
C SER A 96 -4.29 -13.08 -4.46
N MET A 97 -4.10 -11.76 -4.57
CA MET A 97 -2.78 -11.13 -4.65
C MET A 97 -1.96 -11.34 -3.37
N GLY A 98 -2.61 -11.29 -2.20
CA GLY A 98 -1.93 -11.56 -0.94
C GLY A 98 -1.34 -12.97 -0.89
N PHE A 99 -2.11 -13.99 -1.28
CA PHE A 99 -1.60 -15.36 -1.36
C PHE A 99 -0.53 -15.53 -2.44
N THR A 100 -0.69 -14.92 -3.61
CA THR A 100 0.32 -14.96 -4.68
C THR A 100 1.64 -14.37 -4.21
N GLU A 101 1.63 -13.26 -3.47
CA GLU A 101 2.85 -12.64 -2.94
C GLU A 101 3.53 -13.53 -1.89
N VAL A 102 2.78 -14.16 -0.97
CA VAL A 102 3.35 -15.12 0.01
C VAL A 102 3.99 -16.30 -0.70
N ALA A 103 3.37 -16.81 -1.77
CA ALA A 103 3.86 -17.95 -2.53
C ALA A 103 5.03 -17.60 -3.46
N SER A 104 5.17 -16.33 -3.84
CA SER A 104 6.14 -15.88 -4.85
C SER A 104 7.59 -16.03 -4.39
N ASP A 105 7.85 -15.86 -3.09
CA ASP A 105 9.21 -15.75 -2.56
C ASP A 105 9.22 -15.87 -1.03
N ASP A 106 10.10 -16.72 -0.49
CA ASP A 106 10.26 -16.96 0.94
C ASP A 106 11.14 -15.89 1.65
N GLY A 107 11.70 -14.96 0.89
CA GLY A 107 12.48 -13.82 1.38
C GLY A 107 13.91 -14.16 1.78
N LYS A 108 14.30 -15.45 1.82
CA LYS A 108 15.63 -15.87 2.28
C LYS A 108 16.73 -15.57 1.26
N LEU A 109 16.41 -15.73 -0.02
CA LEU A 109 17.34 -15.47 -1.13
C LEU A 109 17.26 -14.03 -1.64
N SER A 110 16.07 -13.42 -1.61
CA SER A 110 15.82 -12.11 -2.19
C SER A 110 16.11 -10.94 -1.25
N GLY A 111 16.18 -11.19 0.07
CA GLY A 111 16.32 -10.15 1.09
C GLY A 111 15.10 -9.24 1.22
N ARG A 112 13.95 -9.61 0.63
CA ARG A 112 12.71 -8.80 0.64
C ARG A 112 11.95 -8.82 1.97
N GLY A 113 12.47 -9.55 2.96
CA GLY A 113 11.86 -9.69 4.28
C GLY A 113 10.76 -10.76 4.34
N SER A 114 9.95 -10.71 5.39
CA SER A 114 8.95 -11.75 5.69
C SER A 114 7.89 -11.88 4.58
N PRO A 115 7.68 -13.08 4.01
CA PRO A 115 6.65 -13.33 3.00
C PRO A 115 5.24 -12.98 3.48
N VAL A 116 4.94 -13.28 4.75
CA VAL A 116 3.63 -13.01 5.35
C VAL A 116 3.37 -11.50 5.42
N LYS A 117 4.37 -10.71 5.84
CA LYS A 117 4.23 -9.24 5.90
C LYS A 117 3.99 -8.65 4.51
N ARG A 118 4.73 -9.14 3.50
CA ARG A 118 4.56 -8.74 2.11
C ARG A 118 3.17 -9.10 1.60
N GLY A 119 2.74 -10.35 1.81
CA GLY A 119 1.42 -10.83 1.42
C GLY A 119 0.27 -10.03 2.00
N ILE A 120 0.32 -9.74 3.32
CA ILE A 120 -0.66 -8.86 3.96
C ILE A 120 -0.62 -7.47 3.34
N THR A 121 0.58 -6.91 3.13
CA THR A 121 0.72 -5.56 2.56
C THR A 121 0.16 -5.50 1.14
N THR A 122 0.52 -6.44 0.26
CA THR A 122 0.00 -6.52 -1.10
C THR A 122 -1.52 -6.70 -1.08
N GLY A 123 -2.04 -7.68 -0.34
CA GLY A 123 -3.46 -7.98 -0.35
C GLY A 123 -4.33 -6.83 0.18
N VAL A 124 -3.90 -6.17 1.26
CA VAL A 124 -4.59 -4.98 1.80
C VAL A 124 -4.55 -3.84 0.79
N MET A 125 -3.40 -3.55 0.19
CA MET A 125 -3.27 -2.45 -0.77
C MET A 125 -4.04 -2.72 -2.07
N THR A 126 -4.13 -3.97 -2.52
CA THR A 126 -5.01 -4.37 -3.63
C THR A 126 -6.48 -4.14 -3.28
N ALA A 127 -6.93 -4.57 -2.10
CA ALA A 127 -8.31 -4.32 -1.69
C ALA A 127 -8.61 -2.82 -1.59
N LEU A 128 -7.69 -2.02 -1.01
CA LEU A 128 -7.85 -0.57 -0.91
C LEU A 128 -7.91 0.10 -2.28
N GLY A 129 -7.07 -0.32 -3.23
CA GLY A 129 -7.07 0.21 -4.59
C GLY A 129 -8.39 -0.01 -5.32
N GLY A 130 -9.02 -1.18 -5.15
CA GLY A 130 -10.34 -1.43 -5.74
C GLY A 130 -11.49 -0.74 -5.00
N LEU A 131 -11.37 -0.58 -3.68
CA LEU A 131 -12.44 0.01 -2.88
C LEU A 131 -12.59 1.51 -3.11
N GLY A 132 -11.50 2.25 -3.35
CA GLY A 132 -11.59 3.71 -3.40
C GLY A 132 -12.55 4.22 -4.48
N HIS A 133 -12.55 3.62 -5.68
CA HIS A 133 -13.52 3.97 -6.74
C HIS A 133 -14.84 3.19 -6.70
N ALA A 134 -14.98 2.19 -5.81
CA ALA A 134 -16.26 1.56 -5.50
C ALA A 134 -17.10 2.38 -4.50
N LEU A 135 -16.45 3.01 -3.51
CA LEU A 135 -17.11 3.76 -2.42
C LEU A 135 -18.07 4.87 -2.89
N PRO A 136 -17.79 5.65 -3.96
CA PRO A 136 -18.72 6.65 -4.49
C PRO A 136 -20.10 6.09 -4.87
N TYR A 137 -20.20 4.80 -5.19
CA TYR A 137 -21.46 4.14 -5.54
C TYR A 137 -22.36 3.83 -4.33
N LEU A 138 -21.94 4.17 -3.11
CA LEU A 138 -22.87 4.30 -1.96
C LEU A 138 -23.84 5.47 -2.12
N ILE A 139 -23.53 6.45 -2.99
CA ILE A 139 -24.40 7.57 -3.29
C ILE A 139 -25.53 7.07 -4.23
N PRO A 140 -26.82 7.29 -3.90
CA PRO A 140 -27.94 6.75 -4.68
C PRO A 140 -28.21 7.49 -6.00
N TYR A 141 -27.29 8.34 -6.45
CA TYR A 141 -27.41 9.13 -7.68
C TYR A 141 -26.32 8.71 -8.66
N PHE A 142 -26.71 7.98 -9.71
CA PHE A 142 -25.81 7.37 -10.67
C PHE A 142 -24.73 8.32 -11.20
N TRP A 143 -25.13 9.42 -11.86
CA TRP A 143 -24.17 10.36 -12.44
C TRP A 143 -23.25 11.00 -11.41
N THR A 144 -23.77 11.32 -10.22
CA THR A 144 -22.97 11.86 -9.12
C THR A 144 -21.93 10.84 -8.64
N ALA A 145 -22.35 9.59 -8.43
CA ALA A 145 -21.47 8.49 -8.04
C ALA A 145 -20.41 8.20 -9.10
N THR A 146 -20.78 8.14 -10.38
CA THR A 146 -19.87 7.87 -11.50
C THR A 146 -18.85 8.98 -11.69
N ILE A 147 -19.26 10.26 -11.65
CA ILE A 147 -18.33 11.39 -11.75
C ILE A 147 -17.36 11.37 -10.56
N LEU A 148 -17.86 11.14 -9.35
CA LEU A 148 -17.01 11.07 -8.16
C LEU A 148 -16.05 9.89 -8.23
N ALA A 149 -16.50 8.72 -8.72
CA ALA A 149 -15.63 7.56 -8.97
C ALA A 149 -14.52 7.89 -9.96
N ILE A 150 -14.82 8.53 -11.09
CA ILE A 150 -13.81 8.95 -12.07
C ILE A 150 -12.79 9.93 -11.43
N VAL A 151 -13.25 10.87 -10.62
CA VAL A 151 -12.37 11.79 -9.89
C VAL A 151 -11.48 11.05 -8.90
N VAL A 152 -12.03 10.09 -8.15
CA VAL A 152 -11.25 9.26 -7.23
C VAL A 152 -10.19 8.46 -7.99
N VAL A 153 -10.54 7.80 -9.09
CA VAL A 153 -9.59 7.08 -9.95
C VAL A 153 -8.47 8.02 -10.40
N PHE A 154 -8.78 9.23 -10.86
CA PHE A 154 -7.75 10.19 -11.26
C PHE A 154 -6.73 10.44 -10.15
N PHE A 155 -7.19 10.68 -8.92
CA PHE A 155 -6.31 10.87 -7.76
C PHE A 155 -5.58 9.59 -7.33
N GLU A 156 -6.21 8.43 -7.40
CA GLU A 156 -5.59 7.12 -7.13
C GLU A 156 -4.41 6.88 -8.08
N LEU A 157 -4.63 7.05 -9.40
CA LEU A 157 -3.60 6.88 -10.41
C LEU A 157 -2.45 7.90 -10.24
N TRP A 158 -2.76 9.13 -9.85
CA TRP A 158 -1.74 10.15 -9.53
C TRP A 158 -0.92 9.78 -8.30
N ALA A 159 -1.57 9.28 -7.24
CA ALA A 159 -0.90 8.83 -6.03
C ALA A 159 0.02 7.64 -6.33
N ILE A 160 -0.43 6.68 -7.13
CA ILE A 160 0.39 5.55 -7.59
C ILE A 160 1.62 6.06 -8.36
N ALA A 161 1.44 6.95 -9.34
CA ALA A 161 2.54 7.49 -10.13
C ALA A 161 3.53 8.29 -9.27
N PHE A 162 3.04 9.03 -8.27
CA PHE A 162 3.86 9.75 -7.31
C PHE A 162 4.69 8.81 -6.43
N VAL A 163 4.08 7.75 -5.88
CA VAL A 163 4.78 6.76 -5.05
C VAL A 163 5.83 6.01 -5.88
N GLN A 164 5.50 5.61 -7.13
CA GLN A 164 6.47 5.04 -8.05
C GLN A 164 7.66 5.97 -8.30
N ASN A 165 7.41 7.26 -8.53
CA ASN A 165 8.49 8.21 -8.74
C ASN A 165 9.34 8.40 -7.48
N ARG A 166 8.72 8.53 -6.31
CA ARG A 166 9.40 8.82 -5.04
C ARG A 166 10.24 7.66 -4.51
N TYR A 167 9.79 6.42 -4.70
CA TYR A 167 10.39 5.24 -4.08
C TYR A 167 10.99 4.23 -5.07
N MET A 168 10.50 4.16 -6.31
CA MET A 168 11.02 3.22 -7.32
C MET A 168 11.93 3.90 -8.35
N GLN A 169 12.20 5.20 -8.20
CA GLN A 169 13.01 6.01 -9.12
C GLN A 169 12.52 5.99 -10.58
N THR A 170 11.26 5.62 -10.81
CA THR A 170 10.66 5.63 -12.15
C THR A 170 10.43 7.08 -12.59
N PRO A 171 10.79 7.48 -13.83
CA PRO A 171 10.51 8.82 -14.31
C PRO A 171 9.00 9.10 -14.26
N PHE A 172 8.58 10.18 -13.59
CA PHE A 172 7.16 10.48 -13.33
C PHE A 172 6.31 10.43 -14.60
N TRP A 173 6.82 10.98 -15.72
CA TRP A 173 6.09 10.98 -16.99
C TRP A 173 5.81 9.57 -17.53
N ARG A 174 6.75 8.63 -17.36
CA ARG A 174 6.56 7.24 -17.77
C ARG A 174 5.55 6.53 -16.86
N ALA A 175 5.68 6.73 -15.55
CA ALA A 175 4.76 6.16 -14.57
C ALA A 175 3.33 6.68 -14.79
N ALA A 176 3.16 8.00 -14.92
CA ALA A 176 1.87 8.63 -15.18
C ALA A 176 1.27 8.15 -16.50
N PHE A 177 2.04 8.11 -17.59
CA PHE A 177 1.53 7.66 -18.89
C PHE A 177 1.08 6.20 -18.85
N GLN A 178 1.87 5.30 -18.26
CA GLN A 178 1.51 3.88 -18.16
C GLN A 178 0.23 3.67 -17.34
N VAL A 179 0.13 4.33 -16.19
CA VAL A 179 -0.99 4.16 -15.27
C VAL A 179 -2.27 4.80 -15.84
N VAL A 180 -2.18 6.00 -16.42
CA VAL A 180 -3.33 6.69 -17.03
C VAL A 180 -3.81 5.99 -18.29
N LEU A 181 -2.90 5.58 -19.19
CA LEU A 181 -3.28 4.86 -20.40
C LEU A 181 -3.90 3.50 -20.06
N GLY A 182 -3.29 2.75 -19.13
CA GLY A 182 -3.84 1.48 -18.64
C GLY A 182 -5.23 1.67 -18.04
N GLY A 183 -5.39 2.63 -17.13
CA GLY A 183 -6.69 2.96 -16.53
C GLY A 183 -7.75 3.37 -17.55
N ALA A 184 -7.39 4.22 -18.52
CA ALA A 184 -8.30 4.67 -19.58
C ALA A 184 -8.78 3.52 -20.48
N LEU A 185 -7.88 2.60 -20.85
CA LEU A 185 -8.22 1.44 -21.67
C LEU A 185 -9.17 0.49 -20.92
N VAL A 186 -8.89 0.22 -19.65
CA VAL A 186 -9.72 -0.68 -18.83
C VAL A 186 -11.09 -0.03 -18.53
N PHE A 187 -11.12 1.27 -18.25
CA PHE A 187 -12.35 2.04 -18.13
C PHE A 187 -13.18 1.96 -19.42
N ALA A 188 -12.58 2.23 -20.58
CA ALA A 188 -13.27 2.17 -21.86
C ALA A 188 -13.83 0.77 -22.13
N ALA A 189 -13.07 -0.30 -21.83
CA ALA A 189 -13.55 -1.66 -21.94
C ALA A 189 -14.77 -1.91 -21.03
N GLY A 190 -14.74 -1.46 -19.78
CA GLY A 190 -15.87 -1.55 -18.85
C GLY A 190 -17.12 -0.85 -19.39
N VAL A 191 -16.98 0.40 -19.84
CA VAL A 191 -18.11 1.17 -20.41
C VAL A 191 -18.67 0.49 -21.66
N LEU A 192 -17.81 0.02 -22.57
CA LEU A 192 -18.26 -0.65 -23.79
C LEU A 192 -18.98 -1.97 -23.50
N ILE A 193 -18.46 -2.79 -22.57
CA ILE A 193 -19.10 -4.03 -22.16
C ILE A 193 -20.43 -3.75 -21.44
N GLY A 194 -20.48 -2.73 -20.60
CA GLY A 194 -21.70 -2.37 -19.87
C GLY A 194 -22.82 -1.80 -20.75
N ASN A 195 -22.49 -1.24 -21.92
CA ASN A 195 -23.47 -0.72 -22.87
C ASN A 195 -23.84 -1.70 -24.00
N ALA A 196 -23.26 -2.90 -24.01
CA ALA A 196 -23.53 -3.95 -24.99
C ALA A 196 -24.73 -4.81 -24.58
#